data_AF-A0A254QFF9-F1
#
_entry.id   AF-A0A254QFF9-F1
#
_cell.length_a   1.000
_cell.length_b   1.000
_cell.length_c   1.000
_cell.angle_alpha   90.00
_cell.angle_beta   90.00
_cell.angle_gamma   90.00
#
_symmetry.space_group_name_H-M   'P 1'
#
loop_
_entity.id
_entity.type
_entity.pdbx_description
1 polymer ?
#
loop_
_entity_poly.entity_id
_entity_poly.type
_entity_poly.pdbx_seq_one_letter_code
_entity_poly.pdbx_strand_id
1 'polypeptide(L)'
;MRTRGLTLVELMVAVAITALIAASAAQATYVAVRHQASAKAYRAAAVRDSQFEDKLRRLISSACLSTVTTDTASYYLGGDATGDTDSNLTTSGAGLVFTALGERLPAEYVTSQDDFETLNQTYGPQGGLQEISISQSAIGSAPVSTGLFLRKQVPADGDSTQGGYESSLDTDIDTISFEFYTGETWELSWDTTAMDVPRLPAAVRVTYTRTSDSTERMFIVRIPLSDVTPDNPLTTSTGAAQ
;
A
#
# COMPACT_ATOMS: atom_id res chain seq x y z
N MET A 1 -29.37 -48.70 58.27
CA MET A 1 -28.50 -48.01 57.29
C MET A 1 -27.97 -49.07 56.33
N ARG A 2 -28.40 -49.08 55.06
CA ARG A 2 -27.90 -50.04 54.06
C ARG A 2 -26.62 -49.47 53.46
N THR A 3 -25.48 -50.01 53.86
CA THR A 3 -24.19 -49.81 53.19
C THR A 3 -24.24 -50.54 51.84
N ARG A 4 -24.30 -49.76 50.74
CA ARG A 4 -24.14 -50.30 49.38
C ARG A 4 -22.65 -50.39 49.10
N GLY A 5 -22.12 -51.60 48.95
CA GLY A 5 -20.74 -51.82 48.55
C GLY A 5 -20.55 -51.50 47.08
N LEU A 6 -19.58 -50.64 46.76
CA LEU A 6 -19.14 -50.36 45.39
C LEU A 6 -18.65 -51.66 44.76
N THR A 7 -19.20 -52.02 43.60
CA THR A 7 -18.72 -53.20 42.87
C THR A 7 -17.47 -52.83 42.08
N LEU A 8 -16.53 -53.77 41.96
CA LEU A 8 -15.25 -53.56 41.25
C LEU A 8 -15.47 -53.11 39.79
N VAL A 9 -16.56 -53.58 39.19
CA VAL A 9 -17.01 -53.19 37.84
C VAL A 9 -17.40 -51.71 37.77
N GLU A 10 -18.10 -51.19 38.77
CA GLU A 10 -18.54 -49.79 38.83
C GLU A 10 -17.34 -48.83 38.97
N LEU A 11 -16.33 -49.22 39.74
CA LEU A 11 -15.06 -48.48 39.82
C LEU A 11 -14.33 -48.46 38.46
N MET A 12 -14.24 -49.60 37.77
CA MET A 12 -13.60 -49.67 36.45
C MET A 12 -14.32 -48.80 35.42
N VAL A 13 -15.66 -48.81 35.42
CA VAL A 13 -16.46 -47.98 34.51
C VAL A 13 -16.26 -46.50 34.81
N ALA A 14 -16.27 -46.09 36.09
CA ALA A 14 -16.05 -44.70 36.48
C ALA A 14 -14.66 -44.20 36.07
N VAL A 15 -13.61 -45.02 36.23
CA VAL A 15 -12.25 -44.70 35.80
C VAL A 15 -12.16 -44.59 34.28
N ALA A 16 -12.78 -45.52 33.53
CA ALA A 16 -12.77 -45.48 32.08
C ALA A 16 -13.47 -44.23 31.53
N ILE A 17 -14.62 -43.85 32.10
CA ILE A 17 -15.35 -42.63 31.74
C ILE A 17 -14.51 -41.40 32.06
N THR A 18 -13.91 -41.35 33.25
CA THR A 18 -13.05 -40.21 33.66
C THR A 18 -11.84 -40.07 32.75
N ALA A 19 -11.20 -41.18 32.36
CA ALA A 19 -10.08 -41.18 31.43
C ALA A 19 -10.48 -40.68 30.03
N LEU A 20 -11.65 -41.08 29.53
CA LEU A 20 -12.21 -40.59 28.27
C LEU A 20 -12.48 -39.08 28.30
N ILE A 21 -13.05 -38.58 29.40
CA ILE A 21 -13.30 -37.14 29.58
C ILE A 21 -11.98 -36.37 29.67
N ALA A 22 -11.00 -36.87 30.43
CA ALA A 22 -9.70 -36.24 30.55
C ALA A 22 -8.96 -36.19 29.19
N ALA A 23 -9.01 -37.28 28.42
CA ALA A 23 -8.39 -37.35 27.10
C ALA A 23 -9.05 -36.39 26.10
N SER A 24 -10.38 -36.30 26.09
CA SER A 24 -11.10 -35.37 25.20
C SER A 24 -10.85 -33.91 25.58
N ALA A 25 -10.81 -33.59 26.88
CA ALA A 25 -10.46 -32.26 27.37
C ALA A 25 -9.01 -31.88 27.01
N ALA A 26 -8.06 -32.81 27.16
CA ALA A 26 -6.67 -32.59 26.77
C ALA A 26 -6.53 -32.33 25.26
N GLN A 27 -7.21 -33.12 24.43
CA GLN A 27 -7.17 -32.96 22.98
C GLN A 27 -7.85 -31.65 22.53
N ALA A 28 -8.98 -31.29 23.12
CA ALA A 28 -9.65 -30.01 22.84
C ALA A 28 -8.77 -28.82 23.20
N THR A 29 -8.07 -28.89 24.35
CA THR A 29 -7.15 -27.83 24.79
C THR A 29 -5.96 -27.71 23.84
N TYR A 30 -5.38 -28.84 23.42
CA TYR A 30 -4.28 -28.86 22.46
C TYR A 30 -4.67 -28.23 21.12
N VAL A 31 -5.84 -28.60 20.58
CA VAL A 31 -6.37 -28.05 19.33
C VAL A 31 -6.66 -26.55 19.47
N ALA A 32 -7.26 -26.13 20.58
CA ALA A 32 -7.56 -24.72 20.85
C ALA A 32 -6.30 -23.85 20.91
N VAL A 33 -5.26 -24.30 21.63
CA VAL A 33 -3.98 -23.57 21.74
C VAL A 33 -3.29 -23.46 20.38
N ARG A 34 -3.28 -24.54 19.59
CA ARG A 34 -2.69 -24.53 18.25
C ARG A 34 -3.44 -23.58 17.30
N HIS A 35 -4.77 -23.61 17.31
CA HIS A 35 -5.58 -22.67 16.53
C HIS A 35 -5.37 -21.23 16.97
N GLN A 36 -5.23 -20.96 18.27
CA GLN A 36 -4.98 -19.61 18.76
C GLN A 36 -3.63 -19.07 18.29
N ALA A 37 -2.58 -19.91 18.30
CA ALA A 37 -1.25 -19.53 17.80
C ALA A 37 -1.29 -19.19 16.31
N SER A 38 -1.90 -20.04 15.48
CA SER A 38 -2.04 -19.79 14.04
C SER A 38 -2.96 -18.60 13.75
N ALA A 39 -4.09 -18.47 14.44
CA ALA A 39 -5.03 -17.36 14.25
C ALA A 39 -4.40 -16.00 14.59
N LYS A 40 -3.50 -15.94 15.58
CA LYS A 40 -2.77 -14.71 15.90
C LYS A 40 -1.87 -14.27 14.72
N ALA A 41 -1.15 -15.21 14.10
CA ALA A 41 -0.30 -14.92 12.96
C ALA A 41 -1.11 -14.43 11.74
N TYR A 42 -2.23 -15.10 11.42
CA TYR A 42 -3.11 -14.68 10.33
C TYR A 42 -3.72 -13.29 10.56
N ARG A 43 -4.18 -12.99 11.78
CA ARG A 43 -4.70 -11.66 12.12
C ARG A 43 -3.64 -10.58 12.00
N ALA A 44 -2.41 -10.84 12.45
CA ALA A 44 -1.32 -9.89 12.34
C ALA A 44 -0.98 -9.60 10.86
N ALA A 45 -0.95 -10.62 10.01
CA ALA A 45 -0.74 -10.44 8.57
C ALA A 45 -1.87 -9.62 7.93
N ALA A 46 -3.14 -9.94 8.21
CA ALA A 46 -4.29 -9.22 7.68
C ALA A 46 -4.32 -7.73 8.11
N VAL A 47 -3.92 -7.43 9.36
CA VAL A 47 -3.81 -6.05 9.84
C VAL A 47 -2.70 -5.29 9.10
N ARG A 48 -1.54 -5.92 8.86
CA ARG A 48 -0.47 -5.31 8.07
C ARG A 48 -0.92 -5.02 6.63
N ASP A 49 -1.61 -5.96 6.00
CA ASP A 49 -2.17 -5.80 4.65
C ASP A 49 -3.14 -4.61 4.60
N SER A 50 -4.10 -4.55 5.52
CA SER A 50 -5.05 -3.43 5.60
C SER A 50 -4.34 -2.09 5.82
N GLN A 51 -3.34 -2.02 6.70
CA GLN A 51 -2.60 -0.78 6.97
C GLN A 51 -1.79 -0.31 5.76
N PHE A 52 -1.19 -1.25 5.04
CA PHE A 52 -0.48 -0.99 3.79
C PHE A 52 -1.43 -0.44 2.72
N GLU A 53 -2.53 -1.14 2.46
CA GLU A 53 -3.55 -0.70 1.50
C GLU A 53 -4.13 0.66 1.86
N ASP A 54 -4.47 0.90 3.14
CA ASP A 54 -4.99 2.18 3.62
C ASP A 54 -3.97 3.32 3.48
N LYS A 55 -2.68 3.03 3.61
CA LYS A 55 -1.61 4.01 3.38
C LYS A 55 -1.51 4.35 1.90
N LEU A 56 -1.46 3.35 1.01
CA LEU A 56 -1.45 3.58 -0.44
C LEU A 56 -2.69 4.31 -0.93
N ARG A 57 -3.88 3.91 -0.45
CA ARG A 57 -5.15 4.59 -0.76
C ARG A 57 -5.09 6.07 -0.41
N ARG A 58 -4.61 6.41 0.80
CA ARG A 58 -4.48 7.80 1.23
C ARG A 58 -3.52 8.59 0.34
N LEU A 59 -2.34 8.03 0.05
CA LEU A 59 -1.34 8.67 -0.81
C LEU A 59 -1.92 8.94 -2.21
N ILE A 60 -2.41 7.91 -2.90
CA ILE A 60 -2.93 8.04 -4.27
C ILE A 60 -4.16 8.95 -4.33
N SER A 61 -5.05 8.90 -3.32
CA SER A 61 -6.22 9.77 -3.26
C SER A 61 -5.89 11.25 -3.03
N SER A 62 -4.68 11.56 -2.58
CA SER A 62 -4.22 12.94 -2.37
C SER A 62 -3.62 13.59 -3.61
N ALA A 63 -3.52 12.84 -4.71
CA ALA A 63 -3.02 13.33 -5.99
C ALA A 63 -3.82 14.55 -6.49
N CYS A 64 -3.11 15.56 -6.96
CA CYS A 64 -3.68 16.78 -7.51
C CYS A 64 -2.88 17.25 -8.73
N LEU A 65 -3.59 17.89 -9.66
CA LEU A 65 -2.99 18.62 -10.77
C LEU A 65 -3.24 20.11 -10.62
N SER A 66 -2.24 20.90 -10.98
CA SER A 66 -2.37 22.35 -11.13
C SER A 66 -3.32 22.68 -12.27
N THR A 67 -4.16 23.69 -12.08
CA THR A 67 -5.05 24.20 -13.13
C THR A 67 -4.35 25.19 -14.06
N VAL A 68 -3.08 25.50 -13.79
CA VAL A 68 -2.28 26.45 -14.57
C VAL A 68 -1.53 25.68 -15.64
N THR A 69 -1.82 25.95 -16.91
CA THR A 69 -1.26 25.20 -18.06
C THR A 69 0.26 25.36 -18.24
N THR A 70 0.87 26.36 -17.61
CA THR A 70 2.34 26.58 -17.64
C THR A 70 3.05 25.99 -16.42
N ASP A 71 2.33 25.35 -15.50
CA ASP A 71 2.91 24.78 -14.29
C ASP A 71 3.48 23.39 -14.59
N THR A 72 4.80 23.33 -14.78
CA THR A 72 5.53 22.08 -15.00
C THR A 72 5.87 21.35 -13.71
N ALA A 73 5.61 21.94 -12.54
CA ALA A 73 5.88 21.31 -11.25
C ALA A 73 4.75 20.38 -10.80
N SER A 74 3.62 20.37 -11.50
CA SER A 74 2.47 19.53 -11.20
C SER A 74 2.25 18.45 -12.27
N TYR A 75 2.32 17.19 -11.87
CA TYR A 75 2.21 16.07 -12.79
C TYR A 75 1.72 14.79 -12.12
N TYR A 76 1.33 13.83 -12.94
CA TYR A 76 0.97 12.47 -12.56
C TYR A 76 1.56 11.52 -13.61
N LEU A 77 2.57 10.76 -13.19
CA LEU A 77 3.35 9.85 -14.01
C LEU A 77 3.23 8.45 -13.42
N GLY A 78 2.84 7.49 -14.23
CA GLY A 78 2.74 6.10 -13.81
C GLY A 78 3.06 5.18 -14.98
N GLY A 79 3.68 4.05 -14.66
CA GLY A 79 4.08 3.08 -15.67
C GLY A 79 4.45 1.75 -15.04
N ASP A 80 4.30 0.69 -15.82
CA ASP A 80 4.76 -0.65 -15.46
C ASP A 80 6.20 -0.90 -15.94
N ALA A 81 6.89 -1.84 -15.29
CA ALA A 81 8.25 -2.27 -15.59
C ALA A 81 8.43 -2.84 -17.01
N THR A 82 7.34 -3.24 -17.68
CA THR A 82 7.39 -4.22 -18.78
C THR A 82 7.22 -3.68 -20.20
N GLY A 83 7.22 -2.36 -20.45
CA GLY A 83 7.48 -1.93 -21.84
C GLY A 83 6.90 -0.64 -22.36
N ASP A 84 6.63 0.36 -21.52
CA ASP A 84 6.40 1.70 -22.09
C ASP A 84 7.72 2.49 -22.09
N THR A 85 8.20 2.81 -23.29
CA THR A 85 9.44 3.60 -23.48
C THR A 85 9.14 5.09 -23.52
N ASP A 86 7.86 5.46 -23.47
CA ASP A 86 7.37 6.82 -23.69
C ASP A 86 6.92 7.53 -22.41
N SER A 87 6.93 6.85 -21.25
CA SER A 87 6.68 7.51 -19.97
C SER A 87 7.95 8.23 -19.50
N ASN A 88 7.83 9.51 -19.12
CA ASN A 88 8.93 10.28 -18.53
C ASN A 88 9.28 9.83 -17.08
N LEU A 89 8.85 8.62 -16.71
CA LEU A 89 9.07 8.00 -15.43
C LEU A 89 10.46 7.37 -15.40
N THR A 90 11.38 7.98 -14.65
CA THR A 90 12.77 7.52 -14.54
C THR A 90 12.97 6.39 -13.52
N THR A 91 11.89 5.80 -12.99
CA THR A 91 12.00 4.69 -12.05
C THR A 91 12.27 3.40 -12.81
N SER A 92 13.27 2.63 -12.38
CA SER A 92 13.50 1.29 -12.93
C SER A 92 12.44 0.34 -12.40
N GLY A 93 11.41 0.08 -13.20
CA GLY A 93 10.31 -0.83 -12.85
C GLY A 93 8.97 -0.13 -12.67
N ALA A 94 7.99 -0.84 -12.11
CA ALA A 94 6.67 -0.28 -11.84
C ALA A 94 6.78 0.87 -10.84
N GLY A 95 6.27 2.03 -11.22
CA GLY A 95 6.42 3.25 -10.46
C GLY A 95 5.23 4.16 -10.63
N LEU A 96 5.01 4.98 -9.61
CA LEU A 96 3.99 5.99 -9.59
C LEU A 96 4.58 7.25 -8.94
N VAL A 97 4.65 8.34 -9.71
CA VAL A 97 5.12 9.65 -9.25
C VAL A 97 4.05 10.68 -9.51
N PHE A 98 3.67 11.43 -8.48
CA PHE A 98 2.62 12.42 -8.62
C PHE A 98 2.76 13.56 -7.63
N THR A 99 2.23 14.70 -8.02
CA THR A 99 2.02 15.82 -7.11
C THR A 99 0.79 15.56 -6.25
N ALA A 100 0.91 15.83 -4.96
CA ALA A 100 -0.17 15.70 -4.00
C ALA A 100 -0.34 16.98 -3.19
N LEU A 101 -1.57 17.20 -2.72
CA LEU A 101 -1.81 18.16 -1.66
C LEU A 101 -1.07 17.67 -0.40
N GLY A 102 -0.37 18.57 0.28
CA GLY A 102 0.42 18.24 1.46
C GLY A 102 -0.36 17.38 2.46
N GLU A 103 0.31 16.39 3.04
CA GLU A 103 -0.29 15.52 4.05
C GLU A 103 -0.60 16.30 5.35
N ARG A 104 -1.55 15.77 6.12
CA ARG A 104 -1.73 16.24 7.49
C ARG A 104 -0.45 15.98 8.27
N LEU A 105 0.01 17.02 8.98
CA LEU A 105 1.18 16.91 9.85
C LEU A 105 0.97 15.77 10.86
N PRO A 106 1.96 14.90 11.07
CA PRO A 106 1.87 13.85 12.07
C PRO A 106 1.73 14.47 13.46
N ALA A 107 0.97 13.82 14.35
CA ALA A 107 0.72 14.33 15.69
C ALA A 107 2.02 14.54 16.48
N GLU A 108 3.03 13.71 16.24
CA GLU A 108 4.37 13.84 16.84
C GLU A 108 5.05 15.15 16.43
N TYR A 109 4.92 15.57 15.16
CA TYR A 109 5.43 16.85 14.69
C TYR A 109 4.71 18.02 15.37
N VAL A 110 3.37 17.96 15.47
CA VAL A 110 2.54 19.03 16.05
C VAL A 110 2.75 19.17 17.56
N THR A 111 3.06 18.07 18.25
CA THR A 111 3.21 18.03 19.71
C THR A 111 4.66 18.09 20.18
N SER A 112 5.62 18.00 19.26
CA SER A 112 7.03 18.11 19.57
C SER A 112 7.36 19.50 20.14
N GLN A 113 8.28 19.52 21.10
CA GLN A 113 8.88 20.74 21.66
C GLN A 113 10.31 20.94 21.13
N ASP A 114 10.73 20.14 20.15
CA ASP A 114 12.04 20.25 19.52
C ASP A 114 12.14 21.56 18.72
N ASP A 115 13.37 22.01 18.49
CA ASP A 115 13.59 23.21 17.67
C ASP A 115 13.30 22.93 16.19
N PHE A 116 13.13 24.02 15.43
CA PHE A 116 12.84 23.96 13.99
C PHE A 116 13.89 23.14 13.23
N GLU A 117 15.17 23.28 13.59
CA GLU A 117 16.27 22.60 12.91
C GLU A 117 16.19 21.07 13.09
N THR A 118 15.94 20.60 14.32
CA THR A 118 15.76 19.17 14.61
C THR A 118 14.51 18.61 13.93
N LEU A 119 13.41 19.36 13.94
CA LEU A 119 12.18 18.97 13.25
C LEU A 119 12.36 18.89 11.73
N ASN A 120 13.06 19.85 11.14
CA ASN A 120 13.34 19.87 9.71
C ASN A 120 14.31 18.74 9.30
N GLN A 121 15.29 18.40 10.15
CA GLN A 121 16.16 17.24 9.92
C GLN A 121 15.42 15.91 10.06
N THR A 122 14.45 15.82 10.98
CA THR A 122 13.73 14.57 11.28
C THR A 122 12.60 14.30 10.28
N TYR A 123 11.80 15.33 9.96
CA TYR A 123 10.58 15.19 9.16
C TYR A 123 10.67 15.84 7.78
N GLY A 124 11.70 16.65 7.53
CA GLY A 124 11.81 17.48 6.34
C GLY A 124 10.98 18.77 6.42
N PRO A 125 11.05 19.61 5.37
CA PRO A 125 10.20 20.78 5.23
C PRO A 125 8.72 20.36 5.24
N GLN A 126 7.89 21.16 5.89
CA GLN A 126 6.46 20.86 6.05
C GLN A 126 5.58 21.89 5.35
N GLY A 127 4.52 21.40 4.71
CA GLY A 127 3.48 22.20 4.07
C GLY A 127 3.69 22.46 2.57
N GLY A 128 2.62 22.86 1.89
CA GLY A 128 2.62 23.11 0.44
C GLY A 128 2.30 21.89 -0.40
N LEU A 129 2.58 21.99 -1.70
CA LEU A 129 2.53 20.86 -2.62
C LEU A 129 3.72 19.95 -2.36
N GLN A 130 3.44 18.66 -2.35
CA GLN A 130 4.47 17.63 -2.22
C GLN A 130 4.51 16.79 -3.48
N GLU A 131 5.69 16.31 -3.82
CA GLU A 131 5.87 15.26 -4.82
C GLU A 131 6.03 13.93 -4.08
N ILE A 132 5.27 12.93 -4.52
CA ILE A 132 5.29 11.57 -3.97
C ILE A 132 5.75 10.64 -5.08
N SER A 133 6.77 9.84 -4.79
CA SER A 133 7.22 8.75 -5.64
C SER A 133 7.10 7.42 -4.90
N ILE A 134 6.44 6.45 -5.54
CA ILE A 134 6.23 5.08 -5.07
C ILE A 134 6.86 4.16 -6.11
N SER A 135 7.94 3.47 -5.75
CA SER A 135 8.64 2.56 -6.66
C SER A 135 9.30 1.41 -5.93
N GLN A 136 9.54 0.31 -6.64
CA GLN A 136 10.38 -0.81 -6.16
C GLN A 136 11.87 -0.54 -6.34
N SER A 137 12.24 0.46 -7.14
CA SER A 137 13.61 0.94 -7.24
C SER A 137 13.82 2.11 -6.28
N ALA A 138 14.85 2.00 -5.45
CA ALA A 138 15.34 3.14 -4.69
C ALA A 138 15.99 4.15 -5.65
N ILE A 139 15.67 5.43 -5.47
CA ILE A 139 16.27 6.51 -6.27
C ILE A 139 17.58 6.97 -5.60
N GLY A 140 17.65 6.90 -4.26
CA GLY A 140 18.85 7.19 -3.48
C GLY A 140 19.66 5.95 -3.05
N SER A 141 20.55 6.15 -2.08
CA SER A 141 21.29 5.06 -1.42
C SER A 141 20.42 4.39 -0.35
N ALA A 142 19.40 3.64 -0.77
CA ALA A 142 18.55 2.93 0.18
C ALA A 142 19.36 1.87 0.96
N PRO A 143 19.14 1.72 2.29
CA PRO A 143 19.84 0.74 3.11
C PRO A 143 19.41 -0.71 2.86
N VAL A 144 18.34 -0.92 2.09
CA VAL A 144 17.77 -2.23 1.74
C VAL A 144 17.49 -2.25 0.24
N SER A 145 17.81 -3.35 -0.44
CA SER A 145 17.72 -3.46 -1.90
C SER A 145 16.38 -4.01 -2.42
N THR A 146 15.43 -4.31 -1.53
CA THR A 146 14.17 -5.00 -1.86
C THR A 146 13.00 -4.42 -1.07
N GLY A 147 11.83 -4.35 -1.72
CA GLY A 147 10.60 -3.83 -1.13
C GLY A 147 10.00 -2.68 -1.95
N LEU A 148 9.03 -2.00 -1.36
CA LEU A 148 8.43 -0.79 -1.90
C LEU A 148 8.98 0.42 -1.16
N PHE A 149 9.41 1.43 -1.91
CA PHE A 149 9.95 2.68 -1.39
C PHE A 149 8.97 3.83 -1.60
N LEU A 150 8.98 4.76 -0.67
CA LEU A 150 8.22 6.00 -0.71
C LEU A 150 9.21 7.15 -0.58
N ARG A 151 9.36 7.93 -1.65
CA ARG A 151 10.06 9.21 -1.64
C ARG A 151 9.04 10.33 -1.56
N LYS A 152 9.31 11.30 -0.68
CA LYS A 152 8.52 12.52 -0.53
C LYS A 152 9.41 13.73 -0.67
N GLN A 153 9.00 14.68 -1.49
CA GLN A 153 9.72 15.93 -1.67
C GLN A 153 8.81 17.12 -1.41
N VAL A 154 9.26 17.99 -0.52
CA VAL A 154 8.53 19.17 -0.06
C VAL A 154 9.48 20.36 -0.06
N PRO A 155 9.19 21.45 -0.80
CA PRO A 155 8.14 21.55 -1.82
C PRO A 155 8.48 20.72 -3.06
N ALA A 156 7.47 20.38 -3.87
CA ALA A 156 7.69 19.84 -5.21
C ALA A 156 8.49 20.85 -6.07
N ASP A 157 9.54 20.39 -6.74
CA ASP A 157 10.40 21.23 -7.61
C ASP A 157 10.26 20.90 -9.11
N GLY A 158 9.46 19.89 -9.45
CA GLY A 158 9.25 19.47 -10.82
C GLY A 158 10.22 18.40 -11.32
N ASP A 159 11.15 17.93 -10.49
CA ASP A 159 12.15 16.92 -10.87
C ASP A 159 11.97 15.62 -10.08
N SER A 160 11.40 14.61 -10.74
CA SER A 160 11.15 13.29 -10.19
C SER A 160 12.41 12.46 -9.94
N THR A 161 13.60 12.94 -10.28
CA THR A 161 14.84 12.15 -10.30
C THR A 161 15.78 12.44 -9.13
N GLN A 162 15.58 13.55 -8.42
CA GLN A 162 16.52 14.02 -7.40
C GLN A 162 15.82 14.60 -6.18
N GLY A 163 16.55 14.70 -5.07
CA GLY A 163 16.03 15.30 -3.84
C GLY A 163 14.99 14.45 -3.12
N GLY A 164 14.28 15.07 -2.17
CA GLY A 164 13.29 14.40 -1.33
C GLY A 164 13.88 13.46 -0.26
N TYR A 165 13.02 13.07 0.67
CA TYR A 165 13.30 12.09 1.70
C TYR A 165 12.72 10.74 1.28
N GLU A 166 13.57 9.73 1.19
CA GLU A 166 13.19 8.36 0.85
C GLU A 166 13.05 7.51 2.11
N SER A 167 11.99 6.70 2.16
CA SER A 167 11.69 5.78 3.25
C SER A 167 11.17 4.45 2.71
N SER A 168 11.41 3.35 3.43
CA SER A 168 10.77 2.07 3.10
C SER A 168 9.28 2.14 3.43
N LEU A 169 8.44 1.87 2.44
CA LEU A 169 6.99 1.80 2.60
C LEU A 169 6.57 0.43 3.15
N ASP A 170 7.11 -0.64 2.56
CA ASP A 170 6.91 -2.02 2.98
C ASP A 170 8.03 -2.89 2.39
N THR A 171 8.81 -3.57 3.23
CA THR A 171 9.96 -4.40 2.80
C THR A 171 9.55 -5.75 2.23
N ASP A 172 8.31 -6.18 2.47
CA ASP A 172 7.83 -7.53 2.14
C ASP A 172 7.10 -7.57 0.79
N ILE A 173 7.05 -6.45 0.06
CA ILE A 173 6.47 -6.36 -1.28
C ILE A 173 7.48 -6.89 -2.29
N ASP A 174 7.08 -7.93 -3.03
CA ASP A 174 7.90 -8.58 -4.04
C ASP A 174 7.67 -7.96 -5.43
N THR A 175 6.40 -7.82 -5.82
CA THR A 175 6.00 -7.12 -7.05
C THR A 175 4.86 -6.16 -6.78
N ILE A 176 4.81 -5.06 -7.52
CA ILE A 176 3.66 -4.16 -7.60
C ILE A 176 3.48 -3.70 -9.04
N SER A 177 2.25 -3.45 -9.47
CA SER A 177 1.92 -2.82 -10.74
C SER A 177 0.74 -1.86 -10.59
N PHE A 178 0.67 -0.89 -11.50
CA PHE A 178 -0.35 0.15 -11.52
C PHE A 178 -1.03 0.18 -12.86
N GLU A 179 -2.36 0.26 -12.84
CA GLU A 179 -3.17 0.47 -14.03
C GLU A 179 -4.11 1.65 -13.81
N PHE A 180 -4.39 2.40 -14.87
CA PHE A 180 -5.03 3.71 -14.81
C PHE A 180 -6.34 3.68 -15.60
N TYR A 181 -7.43 4.09 -14.95
CA TYR A 181 -8.74 4.08 -15.58
C TYR A 181 -9.01 5.40 -16.32
N THR A 182 -9.21 5.32 -17.63
CA THR A 182 -9.49 6.45 -18.54
C THR A 182 -10.95 6.90 -18.51
N GLY A 183 -11.82 6.24 -17.74
CA GLY A 183 -13.27 6.39 -17.82
C GLY A 183 -13.94 5.35 -18.73
N GLU A 184 -13.17 4.71 -19.61
CA GLU A 184 -13.65 3.62 -20.48
C GLU A 184 -12.82 2.35 -20.29
N THR A 185 -11.49 2.48 -20.33
CA THR A 185 -10.53 1.38 -20.36
C THR A 185 -9.48 1.53 -19.25
N TRP A 186 -8.77 0.43 -18.97
CA TRP A 186 -7.60 0.44 -18.11
C TRP A 186 -6.34 0.50 -18.99
N GLU A 187 -5.43 1.41 -18.67
CA GLU A 187 -4.14 1.58 -19.35
C GLU A 187 -2.99 1.29 -18.39
N LEU A 188 -1.85 0.83 -18.93
CA LEU A 188 -0.66 0.42 -18.16
C LEU A 188 0.27 1.60 -17.83
N SER A 189 0.08 2.72 -18.51
CA SER A 189 0.86 3.94 -18.31
C SER A 189 -0.06 5.15 -18.24
N TRP A 190 0.44 6.20 -17.60
CA TRP A 190 -0.22 7.50 -17.52
C TRP A 190 0.84 8.57 -17.44
N ASP A 191 0.88 9.48 -18.41
CA ASP A 191 1.84 10.58 -18.43
C ASP A 191 1.11 11.89 -18.72
N THR A 192 0.90 12.71 -17.68
CA THR A 192 0.25 14.01 -17.84
C THR A 192 1.12 15.03 -18.56
N THR A 193 2.43 14.83 -18.65
CA THR A 193 3.36 15.76 -19.32
C THR A 193 3.31 15.60 -20.83
N ALA A 194 2.84 14.45 -21.32
CA ALA A 194 2.61 14.16 -22.73
C ALA A 194 1.19 14.57 -23.22
N MET A 195 0.31 15.04 -22.34
CA MET A 195 -1.08 15.38 -22.67
C MET A 195 -1.23 16.86 -23.06
N ASP A 196 -2.07 17.13 -24.07
CA ASP A 196 -2.46 18.50 -24.45
C ASP A 196 -3.14 19.26 -23.29
N VAL A 197 -3.98 18.55 -22.55
CA VAL A 197 -4.63 19.02 -21.32
C VAL A 197 -4.38 17.97 -20.23
N PRO A 198 -3.50 18.25 -19.25
CA PRO A 198 -3.22 17.34 -18.14
C PRO A 198 -4.48 16.96 -17.36
N ARG A 199 -4.75 15.66 -17.24
CA ARG A 199 -5.87 15.12 -16.47
C ARG A 199 -5.43 13.96 -15.59
N LEU A 200 -6.00 13.87 -14.39
CA LEU A 200 -5.77 12.74 -13.48
C LEU A 200 -6.58 11.53 -13.94
N PRO A 201 -6.10 10.30 -13.76
CA PRO A 201 -6.90 9.11 -14.02
C PRO A 201 -8.08 9.05 -13.04
N ALA A 202 -9.21 8.48 -13.47
CA ALA A 202 -10.40 8.37 -12.64
C ALA A 202 -10.18 7.45 -11.42
N ALA A 203 -9.42 6.39 -11.66
CA ALA A 203 -9.04 5.41 -10.64
C ALA A 203 -7.72 4.75 -10.99
N VAL A 204 -7.05 4.23 -9.97
CA VAL A 204 -5.83 3.43 -10.07
C VAL A 204 -6.11 2.05 -9.52
N ARG A 205 -5.79 1.02 -10.29
CA ARG A 205 -5.79 -0.36 -9.83
C ARG A 205 -4.38 -0.70 -9.44
N VAL A 206 -4.22 -1.13 -8.19
CA VAL A 206 -2.95 -1.53 -7.61
C VAL A 206 -3.00 -3.03 -7.44
N THR A 207 -2.04 -3.71 -8.06
CA THR A 207 -1.87 -5.16 -7.96
C THR A 207 -0.51 -5.42 -7.35
N TYR A 208 -0.43 -6.28 -6.33
CA TYR A 208 0.83 -6.56 -5.66
C TYR A 208 0.92 -7.99 -5.14
N THR A 209 2.16 -8.45 -4.95
CA THR A 209 2.47 -9.72 -4.28
C THR A 209 3.44 -9.49 -3.13
N ARG A 210 3.41 -10.38 -2.15
CA ARG A 210 4.34 -10.36 -1.02
C ARG A 210 5.31 -11.54 -1.11
N THR A 211 6.54 -11.32 -0.65
CA THR A 211 7.59 -12.35 -0.57
C THR A 211 7.15 -13.55 0.30
N SER A 212 6.25 -13.33 1.26
CA SER A 212 5.82 -14.37 2.20
C SER A 212 4.84 -15.40 1.65
N ASP A 213 4.00 -15.03 0.68
CA ASP A 213 2.90 -15.89 0.23
C ASP A 213 2.61 -15.90 -1.27
N SER A 214 3.34 -15.09 -2.07
CA SER A 214 3.20 -14.98 -3.54
C SER A 214 1.75 -14.88 -4.04
N THR A 215 0.83 -14.49 -3.16
CA THR A 215 -0.60 -14.42 -3.48
C THR A 215 -0.86 -13.04 -4.03
N GLU A 216 -1.36 -13.00 -5.27
CA GLU A 216 -1.75 -11.76 -5.93
C GLU A 216 -2.92 -11.12 -5.19
N ARG A 217 -2.72 -9.87 -4.81
CA ARG A 217 -3.73 -9.02 -4.15
C ARG A 217 -3.97 -7.81 -5.03
N MET A 218 -5.23 -7.37 -5.07
CA MET A 218 -5.64 -6.27 -5.92
C MET A 218 -6.63 -5.38 -5.20
N PHE A 219 -6.46 -4.08 -5.35
CA PHE A 219 -7.45 -3.11 -4.93
C PHE A 219 -7.48 -1.88 -5.84
N ILE A 220 -8.61 -1.17 -5.83
CA ILE A 220 -8.83 0.03 -6.65
C ILE A 220 -8.92 1.26 -5.74
N VAL A 221 -8.22 2.33 -6.13
CA VAL A 221 -8.26 3.65 -5.50
C VAL A 221 -8.90 4.64 -6.47
N ARG A 222 -9.96 5.31 -6.05
CA ARG A 222 -10.52 6.43 -6.83
C ARG A 222 -9.75 7.70 -6.52
N ILE A 223 -9.50 8.53 -7.53
CA ILE A 223 -8.87 9.84 -7.37
C ILE A 223 -9.98 10.89 -7.28
N PRO A 224 -10.22 11.52 -6.10
CA PRO A 224 -11.36 12.43 -5.93
C PRO A 224 -11.26 13.71 -6.77
N LEU A 225 -10.05 14.14 -7.11
CA LEU A 225 -9.79 15.35 -7.88
C LEU A 225 -9.73 15.11 -9.40
N SER A 226 -9.98 13.89 -9.86
CA SER A 226 -10.10 13.60 -11.29
C SER A 226 -11.45 14.07 -11.83
N ASP A 227 -11.42 14.70 -13.00
CA ASP A 227 -12.59 15.07 -13.79
C ASP A 227 -12.96 13.99 -14.83
N VAL A 228 -12.17 12.92 -14.90
CA VAL A 228 -12.39 11.76 -15.78
C VAL A 228 -13.51 10.91 -15.21
N THR A 229 -14.52 10.66 -16.03
CA THR A 229 -15.66 9.82 -15.68
C THR A 229 -16.08 9.00 -16.90
N PRO A 230 -16.93 7.97 -16.75
CA PRO A 230 -17.51 7.28 -17.91
C PRO A 230 -18.29 8.20 -18.87
N ASP A 231 -18.82 9.32 -18.38
CA ASP A 231 -19.53 10.32 -19.19
C ASP A 231 -18.60 11.41 -19.76
N ASN A 232 -17.35 11.48 -19.28
CA ASN A 232 -16.30 12.40 -19.71
C ASN A 232 -14.93 11.69 -19.73
N PRO A 233 -14.76 10.65 -20.57
CA PRO A 233 -13.54 9.86 -20.57
C PRO A 233 -12.35 10.65 -21.10
N LEU A 234 -11.15 10.21 -20.77
CA LEU A 234 -9.95 10.65 -21.46
C LEU A 234 -9.91 9.92 -22.81
N THR A 235 -10.20 10.64 -23.88
CA THR A 235 -9.97 10.10 -25.23
C THR A 235 -8.47 10.09 -25.46
N THR A 236 -7.82 8.95 -25.23
CA THR A 236 -6.47 8.75 -25.76
C THR A 236 -6.58 8.85 -27.27
N SER A 237 -6.02 9.91 -27.84
CA SER A 237 -5.85 10.00 -29.28
C SER A 237 -4.79 8.97 -29.64
N THR A 238 -5.19 7.69 -29.69
CA THR A 238 -4.37 6.64 -30.27
C THR A 238 -4.16 7.05 -31.71
N GLY A 239 -3.00 7.65 -31.98
CA GLY A 239 -2.49 7.81 -33.33
C GLY A 239 -2.50 6.42 -33.95
N ALA A 240 -3.45 6.20 -34.85
CA ALA A 240 -3.40 5.09 -35.77
C ALA A 240 -2.08 5.23 -36.54
N ALA A 241 -1.08 4.42 -36.17
CA ALA A 241 0.09 4.22 -37.00
C ALA A 241 -0.37 3.51 -38.28
N GLN A 242 -0.46 4.29 -39.37
CA GLN A 242 -0.27 3.81 -40.73
C GLN A 242 1.22 3.56 -40.98
#